data_AF-A0AAP0QE27-F1
#
_entry.id   AF-A0AAP0QE27-F1
#
_cell.length_a   1.000
_cell.length_b   1.000
_cell.length_c   1.000
_cell.angle_alpha   90.00
_cell.angle_beta   90.00
_cell.angle_gamma   90.00
#
_symmetry.space_group_name_H-M   'P 1'
#
loop_
_entity.id
_entity.type
_entity.pdbx_description
1 polymer ?
#
loop_
_entity_poly.entity_id
_entity_poly.type
_entity_poly.pdbx_seq_one_letter_code
_entity_poly.pdbx_strand_id
1 'polypeptide(L)'
;MNPSPSVTELQVENVTFTPSLQPPGSTKSHFLGGAGERGLEIEGKFVKFTAIGVYLEENAVPLLAGKWKGKTAGELTESVEFFRDVVTGPFEKFMKVTMILPLTGAQYSEKVAENCMAIWKFFGIYTDAEAKAIEKFTEVFKDEIFPPGSSILFTQSSGSLTISFSKDGSIPKDGVAVIENNLLSEAVLESMIGKNGVSPAAKKSLAERLSALLNVATTIGWLNVDCGNDVPRIGPNLLLWGTDEDLTKFGINKRVPERQTLEEMSTVRFFPNQADQNCYTLPVCAQTLRYLIRAGFYYGNYDGLSNFPTFDLYIDNKKWSTVNTSSIGRPIYAEALHTTNGSGSINVCMRQIRKNEIPFISSLEIVPLWVNLYPQMESNFTFSLINRINYGGNEVRYSGILSEEKYNRIWTQGAVPPNCIVVPTLPDSTTFPIPENEPPNSVMSESIASSNTSTPIILSVDLPTNQVTPQTAYFVFYVTEQVKRPSSNDTRIIDIYIDGRKRYTVAAEVNKCKLVTLYPVSVVGPKVNITLVPANSSTLAPMISAMEVFSRIDLDPAHGNNTTGGTQNRLISSYFILILAVIALINTQ
;
A
#
# COMPACT_ATOMS: atom_id res chain seq x y z
N MET A 1 -6.16 0.84 9.36
CA MET A 1 -7.04 1.80 8.66
C MET A 1 -6.74 1.64 7.18
N ASN A 2 -7.75 1.39 6.35
CA ASN A 2 -7.54 1.40 4.90
C ASN A 2 -7.15 2.83 4.49
N PRO A 3 -6.23 3.03 3.53
CA PRO A 3 -5.94 4.36 3.03
C PRO A 3 -7.19 4.97 2.40
N SER A 4 -7.44 6.25 2.68
CA SER A 4 -8.55 7.01 2.12
C SER A 4 -8.54 6.95 0.58
N PRO A 5 -9.68 6.75 -0.09
CA PRO A 5 -9.73 6.77 -1.55
C PRO A 5 -9.19 8.09 -2.13
N SER A 6 -8.19 8.00 -3.01
CA SER A 6 -7.62 9.17 -3.67
C SER A 6 -8.55 9.65 -4.79
N VAL A 7 -9.23 10.75 -4.52
CA VAL A 7 -10.14 11.41 -5.46
C VAL A 7 -9.74 12.88 -5.60
N THR A 8 -10.03 13.50 -6.74
CA THR A 8 -9.81 14.93 -6.96
C THR A 8 -11.05 15.74 -6.59
N GLU A 9 -10.89 17.04 -6.38
CA GLU A 9 -12.03 17.94 -6.24
C GLU A 9 -12.87 17.99 -7.52
N LEU A 10 -14.14 18.38 -7.38
CA LEU A 10 -15.02 18.64 -8.51
C LEU A 10 -15.57 20.06 -8.44
N GLN A 11 -15.58 20.71 -9.60
CA GLN A 11 -16.24 22.00 -9.78
C GLN A 11 -17.57 21.79 -10.51
N VAL A 12 -18.66 22.27 -9.91
CA VAL A 12 -19.99 22.31 -10.52
C VAL A 12 -20.45 23.76 -10.47
N GLU A 13 -20.51 24.42 -11.62
CA GLU A 13 -20.71 25.87 -11.70
C GLU A 13 -19.65 26.64 -10.87
N ASN A 14 -20.11 27.46 -9.92
CA ASN A 14 -19.29 28.21 -8.98
C ASN A 14 -19.07 27.48 -7.64
N VAL A 15 -19.49 26.22 -7.52
CA VAL A 15 -19.38 25.43 -6.29
C VAL A 15 -18.23 24.44 -6.43
N THR A 16 -17.30 24.48 -5.45
CA THR A 16 -16.20 23.51 -5.34
C THR A 16 -16.52 22.46 -4.28
N PHE A 17 -16.45 21.20 -4.68
CA PHE A 17 -16.58 20.04 -3.80
C PHE A 17 -15.18 19.49 -3.51
N THR A 18 -14.76 19.57 -2.24
CA THR A 18 -13.43 19.11 -1.82
C THR A 18 -13.32 17.59 -1.94
N PRO A 19 -12.11 17.03 -2.09
CA PRO A 19 -11.89 15.59 -2.21
C PRO A 19 -12.36 14.77 -1.01
N SER A 20 -12.26 15.36 0.18
CA SER A 20 -12.60 14.73 1.45
C SER A 20 -13.13 15.77 2.43
N LEU A 21 -13.92 15.31 3.39
CA LEU A 21 -14.47 16.10 4.48
C LEU A 21 -14.97 15.20 5.62
N GLN A 22 -15.35 15.83 6.73
CA GLN A 22 -16.04 15.17 7.83
C GLN A 22 -17.49 15.70 7.93
N PRO A 23 -18.52 14.85 7.79
CA PRO A 23 -19.92 15.27 7.87
C PRO A 23 -20.36 15.73 9.26
N PRO A 24 -21.42 16.56 9.37
CA PRO A 24 -22.06 16.86 10.64
C PRO A 24 -22.56 15.58 11.32
N GLY A 25 -22.26 15.42 12.61
CA GLY A 25 -22.66 14.26 13.40
C GLY A 25 -21.88 12.97 13.14
N SER A 26 -20.84 13.00 12.30
CA SER A 26 -19.96 11.86 12.03
C SER A 26 -18.55 12.07 12.60
N THR A 27 -17.91 10.98 13.05
CA THR A 27 -16.49 10.97 13.41
C THR A 27 -15.59 10.48 12.27
N LYS A 28 -16.18 10.12 11.13
CA LYS A 28 -15.51 9.45 10.02
C LYS A 28 -15.24 10.40 8.86
N SER A 29 -14.10 10.20 8.22
CA SER A 29 -13.75 10.86 6.96
C SER A 29 -14.58 10.27 5.82
N HIS A 30 -15.01 11.13 4.90
CA HIS A 30 -15.74 10.76 3.70
C HIS A 30 -15.04 11.32 2.47
N PHE A 31 -14.96 10.52 1.40
CA PHE A 31 -14.38 10.94 0.13
C PHE A 31 -15.48 11.36 -0.85
N LEU A 32 -15.16 12.26 -1.78
CA LEU A 32 -16.06 12.72 -2.83
C LEU A 32 -16.29 11.60 -3.85
N GLY A 33 -17.45 10.96 -3.75
CA GLY A 33 -17.89 9.93 -4.68
C GLY A 33 -18.26 10.52 -6.03
N GLY A 34 -18.99 11.64 -6.07
CA GLY A 34 -19.37 12.31 -7.31
C GLY A 34 -20.11 13.63 -7.05
N ALA A 35 -20.21 14.47 -8.08
CA ALA A 35 -20.95 15.72 -8.00
C ALA A 35 -21.59 16.09 -9.35
N GLY A 36 -22.66 16.87 -9.30
CA GLY A 36 -23.33 17.40 -10.48
C GLY A 36 -24.49 18.33 -10.15
N GLU A 37 -25.02 18.98 -11.17
CA GLU A 37 -26.14 19.91 -11.04
C GLU A 37 -27.50 19.20 -11.00
N ARG A 38 -28.47 19.86 -10.37
CA ARG A 38 -29.91 19.61 -10.52
C ARG A 38 -30.52 20.81 -11.22
N GLY A 39 -31.31 20.56 -12.24
CA GLY A 39 -32.01 21.59 -13.00
C GLY A 39 -33.34 21.11 -13.58
N LEU A 40 -34.09 22.04 -14.16
CA LEU A 40 -35.32 21.76 -14.90
C LEU A 40 -35.26 22.43 -16.26
N GLU A 41 -35.91 21.83 -17.24
CA GLU A 41 -36.08 22.43 -18.56
C GLU A 41 -37.27 23.40 -18.51
N ILE A 42 -37.00 24.69 -18.71
CA ILE A 42 -37.99 25.76 -18.71
C ILE A 42 -37.85 26.49 -20.05
N GLU A 43 -38.92 26.45 -20.86
CA GLU A 43 -38.95 27.11 -22.18
C GLU A 43 -37.78 26.69 -23.10
N GLY A 44 -37.40 25.40 -23.06
CA GLY A 44 -36.30 24.86 -23.87
C GLY A 44 -34.90 25.21 -23.37
N LYS A 45 -34.77 25.81 -22.19
CA LYS A 45 -33.49 26.06 -21.52
C LYS A 45 -33.39 25.27 -20.22
N PHE A 46 -32.27 24.57 -20.02
CA PHE A 46 -32.00 23.89 -18.75
C PHE A 46 -31.53 24.90 -17.68
N VAL A 47 -32.40 25.15 -16.70
CA VAL A 47 -32.15 26.07 -15.58
C VAL A 47 -31.68 25.26 -14.37
N LYS A 48 -30.48 25.57 -13.88
CA LYS A 48 -29.85 24.87 -12.74
C LYS A 48 -30.25 25.54 -11.43
N PHE A 49 -30.72 24.75 -10.47
CA PHE A 49 -31.17 25.23 -9.16
C PHE A 49 -30.15 24.94 -8.07
N THR A 50 -29.54 23.76 -8.09
CA THR A 50 -28.61 23.32 -7.03
C THR A 50 -27.44 22.54 -7.61
N ALA A 51 -26.28 22.63 -6.95
CA ALA A 51 -25.15 21.73 -7.14
C ALA A 51 -25.15 20.68 -6.02
N ILE A 52 -24.97 19.40 -6.34
CA ILE A 52 -25.04 18.29 -5.41
C ILE A 52 -23.70 17.56 -5.40
N GLY A 53 -23.10 17.42 -4.23
CA GLY A 53 -21.95 16.55 -3.98
C GLY A 53 -22.37 15.36 -3.12
N VAL A 54 -22.02 14.15 -3.55
CA VAL A 54 -22.25 12.89 -2.85
C VAL A 54 -20.91 12.35 -2.37
N TYR A 55 -20.82 12.14 -1.06
CA TYR A 55 -19.64 11.67 -0.36
C TYR A 55 -19.94 10.35 0.33
N LEU A 56 -18.95 9.46 0.35
CA LEU A 56 -19.09 8.12 0.92
C LEU A 56 -18.00 7.89 1.98
N GLU A 57 -18.33 7.14 3.02
CA GLU A 57 -17.33 6.65 3.99
C GLU A 57 -16.24 5.83 3.27
N GLU A 58 -15.01 5.89 3.76
CA GLU A 58 -13.84 5.26 3.12
C GLU A 58 -13.98 3.75 2.89
N ASN A 59 -14.74 3.05 3.75
CA ASN A 59 -15.01 1.61 3.61
C ASN A 59 -16.05 1.28 2.52
N ALA A 60 -16.69 2.27 1.89
CA ALA A 60 -17.66 2.02 0.82
C ALA A 60 -17.04 1.27 -0.37
N VAL A 61 -15.81 1.62 -0.76
CA VAL A 61 -15.12 1.00 -1.90
C VAL A 61 -14.91 -0.51 -1.69
N PRO A 62 -14.27 -0.98 -0.59
CA PRO A 62 -14.09 -2.42 -0.39
C PRO A 62 -15.42 -3.18 -0.22
N LEU A 63 -16.46 -2.55 0.34
CA LEU A 63 -17.78 -3.18 0.48
C LEU A 63 -18.51 -3.33 -0.86
N LEU A 64 -18.43 -2.32 -1.74
CA LEU A 64 -19.01 -2.37 -3.09
C LEU A 64 -18.21 -3.27 -4.04
N ALA A 65 -16.90 -3.41 -3.83
CA ALA A 65 -16.01 -4.22 -4.65
C ALA A 65 -16.39 -5.70 -4.73
N GLY A 66 -17.07 -6.24 -3.70
CA GLY A 66 -17.52 -7.63 -3.70
C GLY A 66 -18.44 -7.98 -4.89
N LYS A 67 -19.16 -6.99 -5.44
CA LYS A 67 -20.13 -7.17 -6.53
C LYS A 67 -19.82 -6.33 -7.76
N TRP A 68 -19.29 -5.13 -7.58
CA TRP A 68 -19.18 -4.12 -8.64
C TRP A 68 -17.76 -3.97 -9.22
N LYS A 69 -16.79 -4.73 -8.71
CA LYS A 69 -15.42 -4.74 -9.25
C LYS A 69 -15.40 -5.20 -10.71
N GLY A 70 -14.58 -4.54 -11.53
CA GLY A 70 -14.42 -4.84 -12.96
C GLY A 70 -15.47 -4.17 -13.86
N LYS A 71 -16.47 -3.49 -13.29
CA LYS A 71 -17.51 -2.81 -14.05
C LYS A 71 -17.05 -1.46 -14.54
N THR A 72 -17.34 -1.17 -15.80
CA THR A 72 -17.03 0.12 -16.43
C THR A 72 -17.97 1.23 -15.93
N ALA A 73 -17.56 2.47 -16.10
CA ALA A 73 -18.38 3.63 -15.75
C ALA A 73 -19.77 3.61 -16.43
N GLY A 74 -19.83 3.19 -17.69
CA GLY A 74 -21.09 3.05 -18.44
C GLY A 74 -22.00 1.97 -17.84
N GLU A 75 -21.46 0.78 -17.54
CA GLU A 75 -22.21 -0.30 -16.89
C GLU A 75 -22.76 0.12 -15.53
N LEU A 76 -21.96 0.83 -14.73
CA LEU A 76 -22.40 1.33 -13.42
C LEU A 76 -23.47 2.42 -13.56
N THR A 77 -23.33 3.33 -14.53
CA THR A 77 -24.29 4.44 -14.75
C THR A 77 -25.70 3.94 -15.08
N GLU A 78 -25.80 2.85 -15.86
CA GLU A 78 -27.08 2.24 -16.24
C GLU A 78 -27.62 1.25 -15.19
N SER A 79 -26.81 0.84 -14.22
CA SER A 79 -27.18 -0.15 -13.21
C SER A 79 -28.01 0.46 -12.09
N VAL A 80 -29.32 0.22 -12.12
CA VAL A 80 -30.24 0.57 -11.00
C VAL A 80 -29.81 -0.10 -9.70
N GLU A 81 -29.35 -1.35 -9.80
CA GLU A 81 -28.92 -2.15 -8.65
C GLU A 81 -27.63 -1.60 -8.02
N PHE A 82 -26.72 -1.04 -8.81
CA PHE A 82 -25.50 -0.40 -8.29
C PHE A 82 -25.82 0.80 -7.41
N PHE A 83 -26.67 1.71 -7.89
CA PHE A 83 -27.06 2.87 -7.09
C PHE A 83 -27.88 2.46 -5.88
N ARG A 84 -28.68 1.39 -5.99
CA ARG A 84 -29.36 0.81 -4.82
C ARG A 84 -28.37 0.34 -3.77
N ASP A 85 -27.33 -0.41 -4.16
CA ASP A 85 -26.29 -0.87 -3.24
C ASP A 85 -25.46 0.29 -2.66
N VAL A 86 -25.25 1.37 -3.42
CA VAL A 86 -24.65 2.60 -2.88
C VAL A 86 -25.56 3.21 -1.82
N VAL A 87 -26.87 3.33 -2.07
CA VAL A 87 -27.83 3.93 -1.13
C VAL A 87 -28.00 3.11 0.15
N THR A 88 -28.14 1.80 0.03
CA THR A 88 -28.47 0.90 1.16
C THR A 88 -27.24 0.27 1.82
N GLY A 89 -26.04 0.48 1.27
CA GLY A 89 -24.82 -0.16 1.76
C GLY A 89 -24.52 0.14 3.24
N PRO A 90 -23.82 -0.74 3.97
CA PRO A 90 -23.58 -0.59 5.41
C PRO A 90 -22.40 0.34 5.72
N PHE A 91 -22.49 1.57 5.23
CA PHE A 91 -21.49 2.64 5.38
C PHE A 91 -22.20 4.00 5.37
N GLU A 92 -21.58 5.04 5.93
CA GLU A 92 -22.14 6.39 5.97
C GLU A 92 -22.07 7.10 4.61
N LYS A 93 -23.06 7.96 4.35
CA LYS A 93 -23.12 8.81 3.17
C LYS A 93 -23.35 10.24 3.60
N PHE A 94 -22.81 11.15 2.81
CA PHE A 94 -23.02 12.56 3.02
C PHE A 94 -23.38 13.27 1.72
N MET A 95 -24.44 14.07 1.76
CA MET A 95 -24.89 14.85 0.61
C MET A 95 -24.81 16.34 0.96
N LYS A 96 -24.06 17.09 0.16
CA LYS A 96 -23.98 18.56 0.21
C LYS A 96 -24.74 19.13 -0.97
N VAL A 97 -25.87 19.77 -0.71
CA VAL A 97 -26.72 20.42 -1.72
C VAL A 97 -26.56 21.92 -1.60
N THR A 98 -25.84 22.54 -2.54
CA THR A 98 -25.55 23.97 -2.55
C THR A 98 -26.45 24.71 -3.54
N MET A 99 -27.05 25.82 -3.12
CA MET A 99 -27.98 26.59 -3.95
C MET A 99 -27.24 27.39 -5.01
N ILE A 100 -27.66 27.24 -6.26
CA ILE A 100 -27.26 28.11 -7.38
C ILE A 100 -28.27 29.25 -7.50
N LEU A 101 -29.56 28.93 -7.39
CA LEU A 101 -30.66 29.88 -7.33
C LEU A 101 -31.32 29.84 -5.94
N PRO A 102 -31.88 30.96 -5.46
CA PRO A 102 -32.50 30.99 -4.14
C PRO A 102 -33.70 30.04 -4.06
N LEU A 103 -33.83 29.35 -2.94
CA LEU A 103 -34.96 28.48 -2.61
C LEU A 103 -35.38 28.67 -1.16
N THR A 104 -36.68 28.64 -0.89
CA THR A 104 -37.15 28.55 0.50
C THR A 104 -37.04 27.11 0.98
N GLY A 105 -36.89 26.92 2.29
CA GLY A 105 -36.87 25.60 2.88
C GLY A 105 -38.19 24.85 2.66
N ALA A 106 -39.33 25.53 2.67
CA ALA A 106 -40.62 24.95 2.30
C ALA A 106 -40.62 24.41 0.85
N GLN A 107 -40.21 25.21 -0.14
CA GLN A 107 -40.15 24.78 -1.54
C GLN A 107 -39.24 23.55 -1.74
N TYR A 108 -38.12 23.51 -1.02
CA TYR A 108 -37.20 22.38 -1.07
C TYR A 108 -37.80 21.14 -0.40
N SER A 109 -38.26 21.28 0.86
CA SER A 109 -38.65 20.16 1.69
C SER A 109 -39.95 19.51 1.24
N GLU A 110 -40.91 20.30 0.76
CA GLU A 110 -42.16 19.80 0.17
C GLU A 110 -41.88 18.94 -1.06
N LYS A 111 -40.96 19.37 -1.94
CA LYS A 111 -40.63 18.61 -3.15
C LYS A 111 -39.93 17.29 -2.84
N VAL A 112 -39.04 17.28 -1.84
CA VAL A 112 -38.41 16.04 -1.37
C VAL A 112 -39.46 15.12 -0.73
N ALA A 113 -40.33 15.67 0.12
CA ALA A 113 -41.39 14.93 0.79
C ALA A 113 -42.38 14.29 -0.18
N GLU A 114 -42.83 15.05 -1.20
CA GLU A 114 -43.68 14.56 -2.29
C GLU A 114 -43.06 13.34 -2.98
N ASN A 115 -41.78 13.43 -3.34
CA ASN A 115 -41.07 12.35 -4.03
C ASN A 115 -40.95 11.09 -3.14
N CYS A 116 -40.59 11.27 -1.87
CA CYS A 116 -40.50 10.16 -0.91
C CYS A 116 -41.87 9.47 -0.72
N MET A 117 -42.92 10.25 -0.47
CA MET A 117 -44.27 9.72 -0.27
C MET A 117 -44.81 9.01 -1.51
N ALA A 118 -44.58 9.55 -2.71
CA ALA A 118 -45.03 8.94 -3.95
C ALA A 118 -44.43 7.54 -4.14
N ILE A 119 -43.13 7.39 -3.86
CA ILE A 119 -42.41 6.11 -3.94
C ILE A 119 -42.94 5.13 -2.89
N TRP A 120 -43.05 5.53 -1.62
CA TRP A 120 -43.46 4.62 -0.55
C TRP A 120 -44.92 4.18 -0.66
N LYS A 121 -45.81 5.07 -1.11
CA LYS A 121 -47.21 4.71 -1.38
C LYS A 121 -47.31 3.73 -2.55
N PHE A 122 -46.52 3.95 -3.61
CA PHE A 122 -46.48 3.03 -4.75
C PHE A 122 -46.03 1.61 -4.34
N PHE A 123 -45.03 1.51 -3.46
CA PHE A 123 -44.53 0.21 -2.97
C PHE A 123 -45.32 -0.35 -1.77
N GLY A 124 -46.34 0.34 -1.26
CA GLY A 124 -47.15 -0.12 -0.12
C GLY A 124 -46.39 -0.14 1.22
N ILE A 125 -45.32 0.65 1.35
CA ILE A 125 -44.46 0.71 2.55
C ILE A 125 -44.62 2.02 3.34
N TYR A 126 -45.60 2.84 3.00
CA TYR A 126 -45.89 4.10 3.69
C TYR A 126 -46.74 3.86 4.94
N THR A 127 -46.15 4.02 6.12
CA THR A 127 -46.84 3.87 7.42
C THR A 127 -46.88 5.20 8.21
N ASP A 128 -47.51 5.17 9.39
CA ASP A 128 -47.54 6.32 10.30
C ASP A 128 -46.12 6.75 10.74
N ALA A 129 -45.14 5.85 10.75
CA ALA A 129 -43.76 6.18 11.07
C ALA A 129 -43.14 7.08 9.99
N GLU A 130 -43.36 6.75 8.71
CA GLU A 130 -42.89 7.55 7.58
C GLU A 130 -43.63 8.89 7.52
N ALA A 131 -44.93 8.92 7.82
CA ALA A 131 -45.70 10.16 7.88
C ALA A 131 -45.11 11.13 8.92
N LYS A 132 -44.83 10.66 10.14
CA LYS A 132 -44.18 11.46 11.20
C LYS A 132 -42.77 11.89 10.83
N ALA A 133 -42.03 11.03 10.15
CA ALA A 133 -40.68 11.38 9.67
C ALA A 133 -40.74 12.51 8.64
N ILE A 134 -41.73 12.50 7.74
CA ILE A 134 -41.96 13.57 6.76
C ILE A 134 -42.39 14.87 7.43
N GLU A 135 -43.31 14.83 8.40
CA GLU A 135 -43.71 16.02 9.17
C GLU A 135 -42.51 16.67 9.85
N LYS A 136 -41.71 15.85 10.55
CA LYS A 136 -40.46 16.31 11.20
C LYS A 136 -39.47 16.86 10.18
N PHE A 137 -39.33 16.20 9.03
CA PHE A 137 -38.48 16.67 7.94
C PHE A 137 -38.95 18.05 7.48
N THR A 138 -40.21 18.24 7.13
CA THR A 138 -40.72 19.54 6.66
C THR A 138 -40.61 20.65 7.71
N GLU A 139 -40.85 20.34 8.99
CA GLU A 139 -40.77 21.34 10.07
C GLU A 139 -39.34 21.88 10.24
N VAL A 140 -38.31 21.03 10.06
CA VAL A 140 -36.90 21.45 10.13
C VAL A 140 -36.54 22.52 9.08
N PHE A 141 -37.27 22.59 7.98
CA PHE A 141 -37.02 23.56 6.89
C PHE A 141 -37.97 24.76 6.87
N LYS A 142 -38.97 24.80 7.74
CA LYS A 142 -40.11 25.73 7.65
C LYS A 142 -39.72 27.20 7.63
N ASP A 143 -38.77 27.58 8.47
CA ASP A 143 -38.32 28.96 8.63
C ASP A 143 -37.00 29.26 7.88
N GLU A 144 -36.51 28.31 7.09
CA GLU A 144 -35.24 28.44 6.38
C GLU A 144 -35.38 29.10 5.01
N ILE A 145 -34.39 29.92 4.66
CA ILE A 145 -34.26 30.54 3.35
C ILE A 145 -32.81 30.34 2.89
N PHE A 146 -32.66 29.76 1.71
CA PHE A 146 -31.37 29.40 1.15
C PHE A 146 -30.98 30.35 0.01
N PRO A 147 -30.21 31.42 0.27
CA PRO A 147 -29.64 32.24 -0.80
C PRO A 147 -28.59 31.45 -1.61
N PRO A 148 -28.21 31.92 -2.81
CA PRO A 148 -27.12 31.31 -3.57
C PRO A 148 -25.84 31.15 -2.73
N GLY A 149 -25.20 29.99 -2.83
CA GLY A 149 -24.02 29.62 -2.04
C GLY A 149 -24.31 28.93 -0.71
N SER A 150 -25.51 29.11 -0.14
CA SER A 150 -25.91 28.34 1.05
C SER A 150 -26.08 26.85 0.71
N SER A 151 -25.91 25.98 1.71
CA SER A 151 -25.95 24.53 1.55
C SER A 151 -26.86 23.86 2.57
N ILE A 152 -27.58 22.84 2.10
CA ILE A 152 -28.25 21.84 2.92
C ILE A 152 -27.35 20.62 2.99
N LEU A 153 -27.15 20.10 4.20
CA LEU A 153 -26.22 19.03 4.49
C LEU A 153 -26.99 17.84 5.09
N PHE A 154 -26.80 16.67 4.51
CA PHE A 154 -27.43 15.43 4.94
C PHE A 154 -26.38 14.38 5.26
N THR A 155 -26.34 13.90 6.49
CA THR A 155 -25.53 12.72 6.87
C THR A 155 -26.47 11.53 7.05
N GLN A 156 -26.35 10.54 6.19
CA GLN A 156 -27.06 9.27 6.28
C GLN A 156 -26.20 8.28 7.08
N SER A 157 -26.75 7.85 8.21
CA SER A 157 -26.18 6.82 9.08
C SER A 157 -27.15 5.64 9.19
N SER A 158 -26.74 4.54 9.81
CA SER A 158 -27.59 3.34 9.97
C SER A 158 -28.89 3.68 10.70
N GLY A 159 -30.00 3.78 9.96
CA GLY A 159 -31.34 4.04 10.49
C GLY A 159 -31.73 5.50 10.68
N SER A 160 -30.85 6.47 10.42
CA SER A 160 -31.13 7.88 10.69
C SER A 160 -30.58 8.85 9.64
N LEU A 161 -31.18 10.04 9.61
CA LEU A 161 -30.78 11.16 8.75
C LEU A 161 -30.49 12.38 9.64
N THR A 162 -29.23 12.81 9.67
CA THR A 162 -28.83 14.07 10.29
C THR A 162 -28.91 15.19 9.27
N ILE A 163 -29.59 16.28 9.62
CA ILE A 163 -29.77 17.46 8.78
C ILE A 163 -28.98 18.61 9.39
N SER A 164 -28.28 19.37 8.55
CA SER A 164 -27.64 20.62 8.94
C SER A 164 -27.69 21.65 7.81
N PHE A 165 -27.47 22.91 8.15
CA PHE A 165 -27.50 24.03 7.22
C PHE A 165 -26.21 24.83 7.29
N SER A 166 -25.80 25.40 6.16
CA SER A 166 -24.62 26.24 6.07
C SER A 166 -24.91 27.46 5.19
N LYS A 167 -24.59 28.64 5.71
CA LYS A 167 -24.78 29.91 4.98
C LYS A 167 -23.55 30.34 4.18
N ASP A 168 -22.38 29.88 4.59
CA ASP A 168 -21.06 30.26 4.05
C ASP A 168 -20.32 29.11 3.36
N GLY A 169 -20.96 27.94 3.26
CA GLY A 169 -20.38 26.74 2.65
C GLY A 169 -19.50 25.91 3.59
N SER A 170 -19.30 26.36 4.84
CA SER A 170 -18.64 25.58 5.90
C SER A 170 -19.45 24.36 6.31
N ILE A 171 -18.81 23.38 6.94
CA ILE A 171 -19.47 22.16 7.43
C ILE A 171 -19.51 22.24 8.97
N PRO A 172 -20.69 22.43 9.57
CA PRO A 172 -20.84 22.44 11.02
C PRO A 172 -20.55 21.06 11.60
N LYS A 173 -20.04 21.03 12.83
CA LYS A 173 -19.73 19.78 13.53
C LYS A 173 -20.99 18.98 13.87
N ASP A 174 -22.05 19.68 14.26
CA ASP A 174 -23.30 19.10 14.74
C ASP A 174 -24.45 19.36 13.76
N GLY A 175 -25.43 18.45 13.74
CA GLY A 175 -26.68 18.62 13.00
C GLY A 175 -27.67 19.50 13.74
N VAL A 176 -28.55 20.18 13.00
CA VAL A 176 -29.69 20.90 13.58
C VAL A 176 -30.84 19.97 13.94
N ALA A 177 -30.93 18.82 13.27
CA ALA A 177 -31.93 17.79 13.56
C ALA A 177 -31.41 16.39 13.20
N VAL A 178 -31.91 15.38 13.92
CA VAL A 178 -31.73 13.95 13.59
C VAL A 178 -33.10 13.31 13.48
N ILE A 179 -33.37 12.64 12.36
CA ILE A 179 -34.62 11.93 12.10
C ILE A 179 -34.32 10.43 12.03
N GLU A 180 -34.81 9.68 13.02
CA GLU A 180 -34.69 8.23 13.12
C GLU A 180 -35.74 7.55 12.23
N ASN A 181 -35.45 7.45 10.93
CA ASN A 181 -36.25 6.70 9.98
C ASN A 181 -35.37 6.26 8.80
N ASN A 182 -35.19 4.94 8.66
CA ASN A 182 -34.32 4.36 7.63
C ASN A 182 -34.81 4.65 6.21
N LEU A 183 -36.12 4.55 5.98
CA LEU A 183 -36.71 4.77 4.65
C LEU A 183 -36.49 6.20 4.19
N LEU A 184 -36.74 7.20 5.06
CA LEU A 184 -36.48 8.61 4.76
C LEU A 184 -35.00 8.86 4.47
N SER A 185 -34.11 8.29 5.28
CA SER A 185 -32.67 8.45 5.12
C SER A 185 -32.18 7.96 3.74
N GLU A 186 -32.61 6.75 3.34
CA GLU A 186 -32.29 6.19 2.03
C GLU A 186 -32.97 6.96 0.88
N ALA A 187 -34.23 7.37 1.06
CA ALA A 187 -35.00 8.04 0.01
C ALA A 187 -34.43 9.41 -0.39
N VAL A 188 -33.81 10.14 0.53
CA VAL A 188 -33.16 11.42 0.21
C VAL A 188 -32.03 11.22 -0.79
N LEU A 189 -31.13 10.26 -0.58
CA LEU A 189 -30.05 9.96 -1.53
C LEU A 189 -30.59 9.33 -2.82
N GLU A 190 -31.53 8.39 -2.72
CA GLU A 190 -32.19 7.77 -3.88
C GLU A 190 -32.85 8.83 -4.78
N SER A 191 -33.43 9.89 -4.20
CA SER A 191 -34.01 11.00 -4.95
C SER A 191 -32.99 11.81 -5.76
N MET A 192 -31.70 11.75 -5.41
CA MET A 192 -30.62 12.45 -6.10
C MET A 192 -30.00 11.61 -7.21
N ILE A 193 -29.64 10.35 -6.91
CA ILE A 193 -28.82 9.48 -7.79
C ILE A 193 -29.51 8.19 -8.21
N GLY A 194 -30.71 7.91 -7.73
CA GLY A 194 -31.48 6.70 -8.07
C GLY A 194 -31.94 6.67 -9.53
N LYS A 195 -32.74 5.66 -9.88
CA LYS A 195 -33.23 5.46 -11.27
C LYS A 195 -33.86 6.73 -11.87
N ASN A 196 -34.68 7.42 -11.07
CA ASN A 196 -35.38 8.65 -11.44
C ASN A 196 -34.81 9.86 -10.67
N GLY A 197 -33.52 9.82 -10.31
CA GLY A 197 -32.88 10.85 -9.50
C GLY A 197 -32.87 12.22 -10.19
N VAL A 198 -32.92 13.28 -9.41
CA VAL A 198 -33.01 14.67 -9.90
C VAL A 198 -31.69 15.20 -10.46
N SER A 199 -30.57 14.49 -10.29
CA SER A 199 -29.26 14.86 -10.85
C SER A 199 -28.63 13.71 -11.64
N PRO A 200 -28.94 13.58 -12.94
CA PRO A 200 -28.24 12.65 -13.83
C PRO A 200 -26.73 12.91 -13.89
N ALA A 201 -26.31 14.17 -13.76
CA ALA A 201 -24.90 14.57 -13.72
C ALA A 201 -24.17 13.99 -12.50
N ALA A 202 -24.74 14.13 -11.29
CA ALA A 202 -24.16 13.56 -10.07
C ALA A 202 -24.13 12.03 -10.13
N LYS A 203 -25.19 11.40 -10.66
CA LYS A 203 -25.28 9.95 -10.88
C LYS A 203 -24.14 9.44 -11.78
N LYS A 204 -23.94 10.08 -12.94
CA LYS A 204 -22.87 9.73 -13.89
C LYS A 204 -21.47 9.95 -13.29
N SER A 205 -21.26 11.10 -12.66
CA SER A 205 -20.00 11.45 -11.98
C SER A 205 -19.63 10.42 -10.91
N LEU A 206 -20.62 10.00 -10.10
CA LEU A 206 -20.46 8.99 -9.07
C LEU A 206 -20.08 7.62 -9.65
N ALA A 207 -20.75 7.17 -10.71
CA ALA A 207 -20.43 5.92 -11.38
C ALA A 207 -19.05 5.93 -12.05
N GLU A 208 -18.65 7.04 -12.68
CA GLU A 208 -17.31 7.18 -13.29
C GLU A 208 -16.21 7.05 -12.24
N ARG A 209 -16.34 7.79 -11.14
CA ARG A 209 -15.35 7.79 -10.06
C ARG A 209 -15.32 6.48 -9.29
N LEU A 210 -16.48 5.89 -8.98
CA LEU A 210 -16.52 4.58 -8.33
C LEU A 210 -16.04 3.47 -9.26
N SER A 211 -16.34 3.49 -10.56
CA SER A 211 -15.73 2.59 -11.53
C SER A 211 -14.21 2.72 -11.47
N ALA A 212 -13.67 3.94 -11.48
CA ALA A 212 -12.24 4.15 -11.33
C ALA A 212 -11.74 3.56 -10.02
N LEU A 213 -12.32 3.87 -8.86
CA LEU A 213 -11.87 3.36 -7.56
C LEU A 213 -11.99 1.83 -7.41
N LEU A 214 -13.07 1.23 -7.91
CA LEU A 214 -13.31 -0.22 -7.90
C LEU A 214 -12.34 -0.94 -8.83
N ASN A 215 -11.91 -0.28 -9.91
CA ASN A 215 -10.99 -0.83 -10.90
C ASN A 215 -9.53 -0.39 -10.70
N VAL A 216 -9.27 0.59 -9.83
CA VAL A 216 -7.92 0.99 -9.34
C VAL A 216 -7.30 -0.17 -8.54
N ALA A 217 -8.12 -1.12 -8.10
CA ALA A 217 -7.67 -2.42 -7.59
C ALA A 217 -7.24 -3.42 -8.69
N THR A 218 -7.12 -3.01 -9.97
CA THR A 218 -6.92 -3.94 -11.10
C THR A 218 -5.93 -3.52 -12.19
N THR A 219 -5.17 -2.44 -12.04
CA THR A 219 -4.02 -2.23 -12.95
C THR A 219 -2.67 -2.21 -12.27
N ILE A 220 -2.61 -2.28 -10.94
CA ILE A 220 -1.34 -2.33 -10.19
C ILE A 220 -1.50 -3.27 -8.98
N GLY A 221 -1.77 -4.53 -9.29
CA GLY A 221 -1.61 -5.64 -8.35
C GLY A 221 -0.18 -6.17 -8.38
N TRP A 222 0.07 -7.28 -7.67
CA TRP A 222 1.28 -8.07 -7.83
C TRP A 222 1.51 -8.35 -9.34
N LEU A 223 2.61 -7.85 -9.88
CA LEU A 223 3.05 -8.07 -11.26
C LEU A 223 4.28 -8.99 -11.27
N ASN A 224 4.21 -10.06 -12.07
CA ASN A 224 5.34 -10.94 -12.38
C ASN A 224 5.61 -10.88 -13.87
N VAL A 225 6.86 -10.61 -14.24
CA VAL A 225 7.30 -10.44 -15.63
C VAL A 225 8.29 -11.55 -15.95
N ASP A 226 7.97 -12.33 -16.96
CA ASP A 226 8.84 -13.37 -17.52
C ASP A 226 9.63 -12.77 -18.68
N CYS A 227 10.83 -12.26 -18.36
CA CYS A 227 11.58 -11.44 -19.29
C CYS A 227 12.11 -12.27 -20.46
N GLY A 228 11.87 -11.78 -21.66
CA GLY A 228 12.26 -12.46 -22.89
C GLY A 228 11.32 -13.58 -23.34
N ASN A 229 10.19 -13.78 -22.67
CA ASN A 229 9.15 -14.69 -23.12
C ASN A 229 8.10 -13.96 -23.97
N ASP A 230 7.61 -14.60 -25.02
CA ASP A 230 6.72 -13.96 -26.01
C ASP A 230 5.22 -14.17 -25.69
N VAL A 231 4.90 -15.08 -24.77
CA VAL A 231 3.52 -15.45 -24.43
C VAL A 231 3.33 -15.49 -22.91
N PRO A 232 2.31 -14.82 -22.35
CA PRO A 232 2.05 -14.90 -20.91
C PRO A 232 1.69 -16.34 -20.51
N ARG A 233 2.01 -16.71 -19.27
CA ARG A 233 1.75 -18.06 -18.75
C ARG A 233 1.28 -18.04 -17.31
N ILE A 234 0.65 -19.13 -16.91
CA ILE A 234 0.28 -19.38 -15.51
C ILE A 234 1.34 -20.31 -14.93
N GLY A 235 2.07 -19.83 -13.92
CA GLY A 235 3.06 -20.61 -13.20
C GLY A 235 2.43 -21.63 -12.23
N PRO A 236 3.24 -22.52 -11.62
CA PRO A 236 2.76 -23.62 -10.78
C PRO A 236 1.95 -23.18 -9.54
N ASN A 237 2.05 -21.92 -9.13
CA ASN A 237 1.37 -21.35 -7.95
C ASN A 237 0.15 -20.47 -8.32
N LEU A 238 -0.42 -20.66 -9.52
CA LEU A 238 -1.47 -19.80 -10.11
C LEU A 238 -1.05 -18.34 -10.29
N LEU A 239 0.25 -18.07 -10.25
CA LEU A 239 0.79 -16.75 -10.56
C LEU A 239 0.77 -16.54 -12.07
N LEU A 240 0.14 -15.45 -12.49
CA LEU A 240 0.23 -14.98 -13.85
C LEU A 240 1.60 -14.32 -14.06
N TRP A 241 2.34 -14.84 -15.03
CA TRP A 241 3.59 -14.31 -15.53
C TRP A 241 3.32 -13.64 -16.88
N GLY A 242 3.43 -12.32 -16.92
CA GLY A 242 3.27 -11.51 -18.13
C GLY A 242 4.55 -11.43 -18.95
N THR A 243 4.42 -10.96 -20.19
CA THR A 243 5.58 -10.62 -21.04
C THR A 243 6.12 -9.23 -20.67
N ASP A 244 7.28 -8.88 -21.20
CA ASP A 244 7.92 -7.59 -20.96
C ASP A 244 7.77 -6.56 -22.10
N GLU A 245 6.97 -6.88 -23.13
CA GLU A 245 6.83 -6.10 -24.35
C GLU A 245 6.35 -4.65 -24.09
N ASP A 246 5.37 -4.48 -23.20
CA ASP A 246 4.82 -3.16 -22.86
C ASP A 246 5.65 -2.42 -21.80
N LEU A 247 6.62 -3.08 -21.19
CA LEU A 247 7.39 -2.54 -20.06
C LEU A 247 8.77 -2.01 -20.48
N THR A 248 9.31 -2.50 -21.59
CA THR A 248 10.57 -2.00 -22.14
C THR A 248 10.59 -2.09 -23.68
N LYS A 249 11.14 -1.05 -24.31
CA LYS A 249 11.27 -0.97 -25.79
C LYS A 249 12.63 -1.46 -26.30
N PHE A 250 13.52 -1.86 -25.41
CA PHE A 250 14.91 -2.18 -25.72
C PHE A 250 15.25 -3.62 -25.39
N GLY A 251 16.43 -4.06 -25.83
CA GLY A 251 16.93 -5.40 -25.59
C GLY A 251 16.43 -6.44 -26.59
N ILE A 252 16.96 -7.64 -26.46
CA ILE A 252 16.72 -8.78 -27.36
C ILE A 252 16.39 -10.00 -26.50
N ASN A 253 15.36 -10.74 -26.90
CA ASN A 253 14.91 -11.95 -26.22
C ASN A 253 15.78 -13.13 -26.63
N LYS A 254 16.14 -14.00 -25.67
CA LYS A 254 16.83 -15.25 -25.95
C LYS A 254 16.39 -16.33 -24.98
N ARG A 255 16.24 -17.56 -25.49
CA ARG A 255 15.98 -18.74 -24.68
C ARG A 255 17.29 -19.27 -24.10
N VAL A 256 17.26 -19.63 -22.83
CA VAL A 256 18.35 -20.31 -22.15
C VAL A 256 18.44 -21.76 -22.66
N PRO A 257 19.62 -22.25 -23.06
CA PRO A 257 19.77 -23.62 -23.59
C PRO A 257 19.42 -24.72 -22.59
N GLU A 258 19.70 -24.50 -21.30
CA GLU A 258 19.48 -25.46 -20.23
C GLU A 258 18.05 -25.37 -19.69
N ARG A 259 17.40 -26.53 -19.48
CA ARG A 259 16.07 -26.59 -18.89
C ARG A 259 16.12 -26.23 -17.40
N GLN A 260 15.33 -25.24 -17.02
CA GLN A 260 15.26 -24.77 -15.64
C GLN A 260 14.11 -25.41 -14.87
N THR A 261 14.27 -25.49 -13.54
CA THR A 261 13.18 -25.85 -12.62
C THR A 261 12.18 -24.70 -12.45
N LEU A 262 12.69 -23.46 -12.42
CA LEU A 262 11.90 -22.24 -12.43
C LEU A 262 11.74 -21.77 -13.87
N GLU A 263 10.50 -21.81 -14.37
CA GLU A 263 10.20 -21.50 -15.77
C GLU A 263 10.59 -20.05 -16.13
N GLU A 264 10.47 -19.10 -15.20
CA GLU A 264 10.85 -17.69 -15.36
C GLU A 264 12.37 -17.46 -15.49
N MET A 265 13.16 -18.54 -15.41
CA MET A 265 14.61 -18.52 -15.68
C MET A 265 14.95 -19.12 -17.05
N SER A 266 13.95 -19.54 -17.83
CA SER A 266 14.14 -20.21 -19.12
C SER A 266 14.37 -19.25 -20.28
N THR A 267 14.08 -17.97 -20.09
CA THR A 267 14.31 -16.90 -21.05
C THR A 267 15.05 -15.74 -20.40
N VAL A 268 15.71 -14.95 -21.23
CA VAL A 268 16.33 -13.70 -20.84
C VAL A 268 16.00 -12.62 -21.86
N ARG A 269 15.88 -11.39 -21.39
CA ARG A 269 16.08 -10.20 -22.23
C ARG A 269 17.47 -9.65 -21.93
N PHE A 270 18.30 -9.49 -22.96
CA PHE A 270 19.64 -8.91 -22.83
C PHE A 270 19.77 -7.60 -23.60
N PHE A 271 20.65 -6.72 -23.13
CA PHE A 271 20.76 -5.34 -23.60
C PHE A 271 22.16 -5.07 -24.20
N PRO A 272 22.39 -5.44 -25.48
CA PRO A 272 23.71 -5.32 -26.10
C PRO A 272 24.12 -3.86 -26.37
N ASN A 273 23.16 -2.95 -26.39
CA ASN A 273 23.40 -1.54 -26.64
C ASN A 273 23.82 -0.83 -25.34
N GLN A 274 24.85 0.01 -25.44
CA GLN A 274 25.43 0.76 -24.31
C GLN A 274 24.58 1.98 -23.90
N ALA A 275 23.26 1.91 -24.04
CA ALA A 275 22.40 3.04 -23.69
C ALA A 275 22.21 3.13 -22.17
N ASP A 276 22.23 4.35 -21.63
CA ASP A 276 21.80 4.66 -20.26
C ASP A 276 20.30 4.38 -20.00
N GLN A 277 19.59 3.82 -20.99
CA GLN A 277 18.13 3.66 -21.07
C GLN A 277 17.65 2.19 -21.05
N ASN A 278 18.51 1.23 -20.68
CA ASN A 278 18.12 -0.18 -20.50
C ASN A 278 17.22 -0.34 -19.25
N CYS A 279 15.99 0.14 -19.35
CA CYS A 279 15.05 0.30 -18.25
C CYS A 279 13.72 -0.39 -18.54
N TYR A 280 13.14 -0.93 -17.48
CA TYR A 280 11.73 -1.29 -17.39
C TYR A 280 10.98 -0.15 -16.72
N THR A 281 9.88 0.29 -17.32
CA THR A 281 8.94 1.23 -16.69
C THR A 281 7.77 0.41 -16.14
N LEU A 282 7.77 0.18 -14.83
CA LEU A 282 6.76 -0.61 -14.14
C LEU A 282 5.61 0.31 -13.70
N PRO A 283 4.35 -0.01 -14.03
CA PRO A 283 3.21 0.74 -13.49
C PRO A 283 3.10 0.49 -11.98
N VAL A 284 2.98 1.55 -11.18
CA VAL A 284 2.74 1.48 -9.72
C VAL A 284 1.65 2.43 -9.27
N CYS A 285 1.02 2.19 -8.11
CA CYS A 285 -0.02 3.06 -7.59
C CYS A 285 0.45 4.51 -7.57
N ALA A 286 -0.42 5.42 -8.01
CA ALA A 286 -0.18 6.87 -7.90
C ALA A 286 -0.14 7.35 -6.44
N GLN A 287 -0.49 6.48 -5.49
CA GLN A 287 -0.34 6.71 -4.06
C GLN A 287 1.05 6.28 -3.58
N THR A 288 1.56 6.93 -2.54
CA THR A 288 2.76 6.49 -1.84
C THR A 288 2.53 5.13 -1.20
N LEU A 289 3.20 4.11 -1.75
CA LEU A 289 3.13 2.74 -1.25
C LEU A 289 4.52 2.13 -1.29
N ARG A 290 4.80 1.22 -0.35
CA ARG A 290 6.02 0.43 -0.35
C ARG A 290 5.85 -0.80 -1.21
N TYR A 291 6.84 -1.07 -2.05
CA TYR A 291 6.88 -2.24 -2.92
C TYR A 291 8.09 -3.10 -2.58
N LEU A 292 7.89 -4.41 -2.61
CA LEU A 292 8.98 -5.36 -2.81
C LEU A 292 9.22 -5.45 -4.31
N ILE A 293 10.45 -5.16 -4.73
CA ILE A 293 10.90 -5.26 -6.12
C ILE A 293 11.99 -6.31 -6.15
N ARG A 294 11.83 -7.34 -7.00
CA ARG A 294 12.82 -8.40 -7.18
C ARG A 294 13.17 -8.57 -8.66
N ALA A 295 14.45 -8.47 -8.97
CA ALA A 295 14.99 -8.79 -10.29
C ALA A 295 15.77 -10.11 -10.21
N GLY A 296 15.44 -11.04 -11.10
CA GLY A 296 16.04 -12.38 -11.18
C GLY A 296 16.93 -12.53 -12.42
N PHE A 297 18.06 -13.21 -12.22
CA PHE A 297 19.09 -13.38 -13.23
C PHE A 297 19.56 -14.83 -13.28
N TYR A 298 19.39 -15.47 -14.43
CA TYR A 298 20.00 -16.76 -14.72
C TYR A 298 20.77 -16.71 -16.05
N TYR A 299 22.10 -16.78 -15.99
CA TYR A 299 22.94 -16.66 -17.19
C TYR A 299 22.76 -17.86 -18.13
N GLY A 300 22.86 -19.09 -17.60
CA GLY A 300 22.65 -20.32 -18.38
C GLY A 300 23.44 -20.44 -19.68
N ASN A 301 24.54 -19.66 -19.82
CA ASN A 301 25.28 -19.49 -21.06
C ASN A 301 24.39 -19.16 -22.28
N TYR A 302 23.39 -18.30 -22.09
CA TYR A 302 22.40 -17.96 -23.12
C TYR A 302 23.04 -17.42 -24.42
N ASP A 303 24.21 -16.80 -24.34
CA ASP A 303 24.96 -16.24 -25.47
C ASP A 303 26.02 -17.18 -26.06
N GLY A 304 26.35 -18.29 -25.38
CA GLY A 304 27.39 -19.23 -25.80
C GLY A 304 28.82 -18.77 -25.52
N LEU A 305 29.03 -17.65 -24.80
CA LEU A 305 30.34 -17.06 -24.58
C LEU A 305 31.05 -17.55 -23.32
N SER A 306 30.33 -18.19 -22.40
CA SER A 306 30.83 -18.63 -21.07
C SER A 306 31.51 -17.50 -20.30
N ASN A 307 31.01 -16.27 -20.44
CA ASN A 307 31.55 -15.07 -19.81
C ASN A 307 30.47 -14.42 -18.95
N PHE A 308 30.61 -14.49 -17.63
CA PHE A 308 29.63 -13.99 -16.66
C PHE A 308 29.68 -12.47 -16.56
N PRO A 309 28.67 -11.72 -17.07
CA PRO A 309 28.69 -10.27 -17.00
C PRO A 309 28.47 -9.76 -15.56
N THR A 310 29.08 -8.61 -15.23
CA THR A 310 28.79 -7.82 -14.03
C THR A 310 28.24 -6.46 -14.43
N PHE A 311 27.12 -6.05 -13.83
CA PHE A 311 26.44 -4.80 -14.18
C PHE A 311 25.71 -4.20 -12.98
N ASP A 312 25.39 -2.92 -13.06
CA ASP A 312 24.69 -2.20 -11.99
C ASP A 312 23.18 -2.14 -12.22
N LEU A 313 22.42 -2.25 -11.14
CA LEU A 313 20.98 -2.01 -11.12
C LEU A 313 20.67 -0.65 -10.53
N TYR A 314 19.62 -0.03 -11.03
CA TYR A 314 19.11 1.26 -10.57
C TYR A 314 17.60 1.20 -10.38
N ILE A 315 17.11 1.87 -9.33
CA ILE A 315 15.69 2.16 -9.12
C ILE A 315 15.54 3.68 -9.15
N ASP A 316 14.74 4.21 -10.08
CA ASP A 316 14.52 5.66 -10.27
C ASP A 316 15.83 6.48 -10.26
N ASN A 317 16.81 6.01 -11.07
CA ASN A 317 18.15 6.59 -11.20
C ASN A 317 19.05 6.54 -9.96
N LYS A 318 18.61 5.91 -8.86
CA LYS A 318 19.46 5.62 -7.71
C LYS A 318 20.09 4.25 -7.86
N LYS A 319 21.42 4.15 -7.70
CA LYS A 319 22.12 2.86 -7.77
C LYS A 319 21.58 1.96 -6.67
N TRP A 320 21.02 0.83 -7.07
CA TRP A 320 20.41 -0.15 -6.19
C TRP A 320 21.43 -1.21 -5.75
N SER A 321 22.02 -1.92 -6.71
CA SER A 321 22.93 -3.04 -6.44
C SER A 321 23.89 -3.27 -7.62
N THR A 322 24.95 -4.03 -7.40
CA THR A 322 25.80 -4.57 -8.47
C THR A 322 25.54 -6.07 -8.57
N VAL A 323 25.12 -6.54 -9.75
CA VAL A 323 24.85 -7.96 -10.02
C VAL A 323 26.12 -8.59 -10.57
N ASN A 324 26.65 -9.58 -9.85
CA ASN A 324 27.71 -10.45 -10.33
C ASN A 324 27.10 -11.81 -10.69
N THR A 325 27.14 -12.18 -11.98
CA THR A 325 26.45 -13.37 -12.48
C THR A 325 27.25 -14.67 -12.41
N SER A 326 28.40 -14.68 -11.72
CA SER A 326 29.29 -15.86 -11.56
C SER A 326 28.73 -17.02 -10.73
N SER A 327 27.41 -17.10 -10.56
CA SER A 327 26.71 -18.23 -9.91
C SER A 327 26.40 -19.32 -10.95
N ILE A 328 26.84 -20.55 -10.69
CA ILE A 328 26.56 -21.71 -11.54
C ILE A 328 25.35 -22.47 -10.98
N GLY A 329 24.37 -22.77 -11.85
CA GLY A 329 23.25 -23.66 -11.54
C GLY A 329 22.19 -23.09 -10.59
N ARG A 330 22.30 -21.82 -10.16
CA ARG A 330 21.29 -21.14 -9.34
C ARG A 330 21.05 -19.72 -9.82
N PRO A 331 19.78 -19.26 -9.85
CA PRO A 331 19.46 -17.87 -10.16
C PRO A 331 19.99 -16.94 -9.06
N ILE A 332 20.32 -15.73 -9.46
CA ILE A 332 20.66 -14.62 -8.57
C ILE A 332 19.45 -13.71 -8.49
N TYR A 333 19.09 -13.30 -7.27
CA TYR A 333 18.03 -12.33 -7.04
C TYR A 333 18.61 -11.08 -6.40
N ALA A 334 18.29 -9.93 -6.96
CA ALA A 334 18.38 -8.66 -6.25
C ALA A 334 16.97 -8.30 -5.76
N GLU A 335 16.79 -8.06 -4.46
CA GLU A 335 15.52 -7.62 -3.90
C GLU A 335 15.67 -6.29 -3.15
N ALA A 336 14.70 -5.39 -3.30
CA ALA A 336 14.64 -4.13 -2.57
C ALA A 336 13.22 -3.82 -2.09
N LEU A 337 13.15 -3.15 -0.95
CA LEU A 337 11.97 -2.44 -0.49
C LEU A 337 12.10 -0.97 -0.87
N HIS A 338 11.18 -0.50 -1.72
CA HIS A 338 11.19 0.85 -2.27
C HIS A 338 9.82 1.50 -2.07
N THR A 339 9.78 2.69 -1.50
CA THR A 339 8.55 3.47 -1.34
C THR A 339 8.42 4.49 -2.46
N THR A 340 7.27 4.50 -3.13
CA THR A 340 6.98 5.41 -4.25
C THR A 340 6.62 6.81 -3.78
N ASN A 341 6.95 7.81 -4.59
CA ASN A 341 6.56 9.22 -4.34
C ASN A 341 5.31 9.62 -5.14
N GLY A 342 4.44 8.66 -5.47
CA GLY A 342 3.19 8.90 -6.20
C GLY A 342 3.34 9.22 -7.69
N SER A 343 4.47 8.86 -8.31
CA SER A 343 4.77 9.05 -9.74
C SER A 343 3.90 8.20 -10.69
N GLY A 344 3.19 7.19 -10.19
CA GLY A 344 2.45 6.24 -11.01
C GLY A 344 3.32 5.21 -11.76
N SER A 345 4.65 5.32 -11.66
CA SER A 345 5.61 4.38 -12.26
C SER A 345 6.92 4.28 -11.48
N ILE A 346 7.60 3.15 -11.57
CA ILE A 346 8.98 2.92 -11.09
C ILE A 346 9.83 2.50 -12.28
N ASN A 347 11.02 3.09 -12.41
CA ASN A 347 11.99 2.65 -13.41
C ASN A 347 13.04 1.72 -12.78
N VAL A 348 13.18 0.52 -13.33
CA VAL A 348 14.25 -0.44 -12.98
C VAL A 348 15.22 -0.54 -14.16
N CYS A 349 16.44 -0.07 -13.99
CA CYS A 349 17.42 0.02 -15.07
C CYS A 349 18.67 -0.82 -14.82
N MET A 350 19.25 -1.36 -15.88
CA MET A 350 20.51 -2.09 -15.86
C MET A 350 21.59 -1.31 -16.62
N ARG A 351 22.74 -1.06 -15.98
CA ARG A 351 23.85 -0.31 -16.59
C ARG A 351 25.09 -1.16 -16.68
N GLN A 352 25.63 -1.25 -17.88
CA GLN A 352 26.87 -1.95 -18.16
C GLN A 352 28.05 -1.24 -17.48
N ILE A 353 28.88 -1.98 -16.75
CA ILE A 353 30.07 -1.43 -16.08
C ILE A 353 31.32 -1.55 -16.97
N ARG A 354 31.44 -2.67 -17.69
CA ARG A 354 32.62 -2.97 -18.53
C ARG A 354 32.20 -3.40 -19.92
N LYS A 355 33.03 -3.05 -20.91
CA LYS A 355 32.84 -3.48 -22.30
C LYS A 355 32.72 -5.01 -22.37
N ASN A 356 31.80 -5.50 -23.20
CA ASN A 356 31.47 -6.92 -23.40
C ASN A 356 30.85 -7.66 -22.20
N GLU A 357 30.62 -7.00 -21.06
CA GLU A 357 29.78 -7.54 -19.98
C GLU A 357 28.34 -7.05 -20.16
N ILE A 358 27.57 -7.76 -20.99
CA ILE A 358 26.23 -7.34 -21.42
C ILE A 358 25.18 -7.61 -20.32
N PRO A 359 24.43 -6.58 -19.85
CA PRO A 359 23.36 -6.79 -18.90
C PRO A 359 22.21 -7.62 -19.48
N PHE A 360 21.58 -8.41 -18.61
CA PHE A 360 20.41 -9.21 -18.95
C PHE A 360 19.50 -9.35 -17.73
N ILE A 361 18.27 -9.81 -17.94
CA ILE A 361 17.29 -10.11 -16.88
C ILE A 361 16.41 -11.28 -17.31
N SER A 362 16.07 -12.15 -16.36
CA SER A 362 15.21 -13.32 -16.55
C SER A 362 13.81 -13.07 -15.99
N SER A 363 13.72 -12.48 -14.80
CA SER A 363 12.45 -12.17 -14.17
C SER A 363 12.45 -10.79 -13.50
N LEU A 364 11.28 -10.15 -13.47
CA LEU A 364 11.05 -8.93 -12.73
C LEU A 364 9.71 -8.99 -12.02
N GLU A 365 9.73 -8.83 -10.70
CA GLU A 365 8.57 -9.01 -9.85
C GLU A 365 8.38 -7.76 -8.99
N ILE A 366 7.14 -7.28 -8.90
CA ILE A 366 6.79 -6.15 -8.06
C ILE A 366 5.52 -6.45 -7.27
N VAL A 367 5.63 -6.34 -5.95
CA VAL A 367 4.57 -6.69 -4.99
C VAL A 367 4.25 -5.48 -4.12
N PRO A 368 3.02 -4.94 -4.18
CA PRO A 368 2.59 -3.89 -3.26
C PRO A 368 2.46 -4.42 -1.84
N LEU A 369 3.06 -3.73 -0.88
CA LEU A 369 2.94 -4.03 0.56
C LEU A 369 1.83 -3.16 1.16
N TRP A 370 0.60 -3.71 1.19
CA TRP A 370 -0.59 -3.05 1.75
C TRP A 370 -0.61 -2.98 3.27
N VAL A 371 0.23 -3.78 3.92
CA VAL A 371 0.46 -3.79 5.36
C VAL A 371 1.78 -3.09 5.64
N ASN A 372 1.87 -2.36 6.75
CA ASN A 372 3.10 -1.67 7.16
C ASN A 372 4.14 -2.66 7.70
N LEU A 373 4.76 -3.44 6.81
CA LEU A 373 5.92 -4.28 7.11
C LEU A 373 7.17 -3.41 7.24
N TYR A 374 8.06 -3.78 8.16
CA TYR A 374 9.31 -3.08 8.46
C TYR A 374 9.07 -1.61 8.89
N PRO A 375 8.33 -1.37 9.98
CA PRO A 375 7.86 -0.04 10.37
C PRO A 375 8.99 0.94 10.72
N GLN A 376 10.18 0.45 11.11
CA GLN A 376 11.34 1.32 11.40
C GLN A 376 12.12 1.73 10.14
N MET A 377 11.82 1.16 8.96
CA MET A 377 12.41 1.60 7.71
C MET A 377 11.80 2.93 7.28
N GLU A 378 12.67 3.92 7.10
CA GLU A 378 12.31 5.26 6.65
C GLU A 378 11.74 5.23 5.21
N SER A 379 10.64 5.95 4.95
CA SER A 379 9.94 5.91 3.65
C SER A 379 10.66 6.64 2.52
N ASN A 380 11.61 7.52 2.81
CA ASN A 380 12.40 8.26 1.82
C ASN A 380 13.62 7.49 1.29
N PHE A 381 13.91 6.32 1.86
CA PHE A 381 15.05 5.49 1.48
C PHE A 381 14.60 4.16 0.85
N THR A 382 15.51 3.59 0.05
CA THR A 382 15.38 2.22 -0.45
C THR A 382 16.21 1.30 0.42
N PHE A 383 15.69 0.12 0.71
CA PHE A 383 16.39 -0.90 1.49
C PHE A 383 16.64 -2.11 0.60
N SER A 384 17.90 -2.38 0.28
CA SER A 384 18.28 -3.58 -0.47
C SER A 384 18.37 -4.76 0.48
N LEU A 385 17.72 -5.87 0.14
CA LEU A 385 17.90 -7.12 0.86
C LEU A 385 19.34 -7.61 0.68
N ILE A 386 19.99 -7.98 1.79
CA ILE A 386 21.25 -8.70 1.80
C ILE A 386 20.95 -10.19 1.96
N ASN A 387 20.31 -10.56 3.08
CA ASN A 387 20.01 -11.94 3.43
C ASN A 387 18.59 -12.07 3.99
N ARG A 388 17.87 -13.12 3.59
CA ARG A 388 16.65 -13.61 4.25
C ARG A 388 16.76 -15.12 4.40
N ILE A 389 17.01 -15.57 5.63
CA ILE A 389 17.44 -16.93 5.93
C ILE A 389 16.43 -17.63 6.84
N ASN A 390 16.03 -18.84 6.46
CA ASN A 390 15.38 -19.84 7.31
C ASN A 390 16.46 -20.78 7.88
N TYR A 391 16.76 -20.66 9.17
CA TYR A 391 17.79 -21.47 9.82
C TYR A 391 17.21 -22.78 10.34
N GLY A 392 17.74 -23.90 9.83
CA GLY A 392 17.31 -25.24 10.20
C GLY A 392 16.27 -25.81 9.24
N GLY A 393 15.45 -24.97 8.61
CA GLY A 393 14.45 -25.38 7.62
C GLY A 393 14.84 -25.20 6.16
N ASN A 394 13.96 -25.70 5.28
CA ASN A 394 14.09 -25.61 3.83
C ASN A 394 13.74 -24.21 3.30
N GLU A 395 14.02 -23.97 2.02
CA GLU A 395 13.60 -22.74 1.36
C GLU A 395 12.06 -22.61 1.37
N VAL A 396 11.55 -21.45 1.75
CA VAL A 396 10.12 -21.12 1.73
C VAL A 396 9.87 -20.03 0.69
N ARG A 397 8.95 -20.31 -0.23
CA ARG A 397 8.47 -19.38 -1.26
C ARG A 397 6.95 -19.30 -1.19
N TYR A 398 6.39 -18.31 -1.88
CA TYR A 398 4.96 -18.30 -2.17
C TYR A 398 4.57 -19.57 -2.92
N SER A 399 3.58 -20.30 -2.41
CA SER A 399 3.09 -21.57 -2.97
C SER A 399 1.62 -21.54 -3.42
N GLY A 400 1.01 -20.34 -3.51
CA GLY A 400 -0.37 -20.15 -3.96
C GLY A 400 -1.27 -19.46 -2.93
N ILE A 401 -2.58 -19.48 -3.17
CA ILE A 401 -3.58 -18.72 -2.39
C ILE A 401 -3.58 -19.09 -0.89
N LEU A 402 -3.24 -20.34 -0.56
CA LEU A 402 -3.17 -20.84 0.81
C LEU A 402 -1.76 -20.74 1.42
N SER A 403 -0.82 -20.07 0.73
CA SER A 403 0.55 -19.88 1.20
C SER A 403 0.59 -19.05 2.48
N GLU A 404 1.37 -19.50 3.46
CA GLU A 404 1.70 -18.70 4.65
C GLU A 404 2.60 -17.51 4.31
N GLU A 405 3.45 -17.63 3.28
CA GLU A 405 4.20 -16.51 2.73
C GLU A 405 3.29 -15.73 1.79
N LYS A 406 2.81 -14.57 2.24
CA LYS A 406 1.81 -13.74 1.55
C LYS A 406 2.42 -12.62 0.69
N TYR A 407 3.71 -12.37 0.83
CA TYR A 407 4.39 -11.19 0.28
C TYR A 407 5.40 -11.53 -0.81
N ASN A 408 5.37 -12.77 -1.31
CA ASN A 408 6.29 -13.31 -2.32
C ASN A 408 7.77 -13.25 -1.89
N ARG A 409 8.08 -13.19 -0.59
CA ARG A 409 9.46 -13.24 -0.12
C ARG A 409 10.04 -14.64 -0.34
N ILE A 410 11.33 -14.72 -0.61
CA ILE A 410 12.07 -15.97 -0.62
C ILE A 410 12.86 -16.07 0.68
N TRP A 411 12.54 -17.06 1.51
CA TRP A 411 13.34 -17.42 2.68
C TRP A 411 14.28 -18.54 2.29
N THR A 412 15.57 -18.25 2.16
CA THR A 412 16.56 -19.24 1.71
C THR A 412 17.00 -20.14 2.86
N GLN A 413 17.32 -21.40 2.56
CA GLN A 413 17.88 -22.31 3.55
C GLN A 413 19.26 -21.83 4.01
N GLY A 414 19.44 -21.66 5.32
CA GLY A 414 20.71 -21.29 5.92
C GLY A 414 21.66 -22.47 6.11
N ALA A 415 22.97 -22.20 6.07
CA ALA A 415 23.97 -23.17 6.51
C ALA A 415 23.83 -23.42 8.01
N VAL A 416 23.96 -24.68 8.43
CA VAL A 416 24.02 -25.06 9.84
C VAL A 416 25.49 -25.10 10.26
N PRO A 417 25.95 -24.24 11.19
CA PRO A 417 27.32 -24.27 11.66
C PRO A 417 27.67 -25.66 12.27
N PRO A 418 28.92 -26.14 12.17
CA PRO A 418 29.29 -27.47 12.65
C PRO A 418 29.02 -27.73 14.14
N ASN A 419 28.98 -26.69 14.96
CA ASN A 419 28.67 -26.77 16.39
C ASN A 419 27.17 -26.62 16.69
N CYS A 420 26.31 -26.54 15.68
CA CYS A 420 24.87 -26.40 15.81
C CYS A 420 24.14 -27.67 15.39
N ILE A 421 22.96 -27.86 15.97
CA ILE A 421 21.99 -28.88 15.59
C ILE A 421 20.66 -28.21 15.20
N VAL A 422 19.90 -28.86 14.33
CA VAL A 422 18.53 -28.42 14.01
C VAL A 422 17.57 -28.96 15.08
N VAL A 423 16.72 -28.08 15.59
CA VAL A 423 15.72 -28.42 16.61
C VAL A 423 14.33 -27.96 16.16
N PRO A 424 13.27 -28.76 16.41
CA PRO A 424 11.90 -28.35 16.14
C PRO A 424 11.46 -27.32 17.18
N THR A 425 10.78 -26.28 16.71
CA THR A 425 10.27 -25.17 17.52
C THR A 425 8.76 -25.08 17.43
N LEU A 426 8.16 -24.39 18.42
CA LEU A 426 6.71 -24.20 18.47
C LEU A 426 6.39 -22.71 18.36
N PRO A 427 6.20 -22.19 17.13
CA PRO A 427 5.77 -20.81 16.93
C PRO A 427 4.32 -20.64 17.38
N ASP A 428 3.89 -19.40 17.49
CA ASP A 428 2.50 -19.10 17.81
C ASP A 428 1.60 -19.46 16.62
N SER A 429 0.67 -20.40 16.81
CA SER A 429 -0.28 -20.78 15.77
C SER A 429 -1.50 -19.86 15.69
N THR A 430 -1.70 -18.92 16.65
CA THR A 430 -3.05 -18.39 16.93
C THR A 430 -3.19 -16.98 17.53
N THR A 431 -2.15 -16.20 17.86
CA THR A 431 -2.40 -14.91 18.55
C THR A 431 -2.38 -13.63 17.70
N PHE A 432 -3.31 -12.75 18.08
CA PHE A 432 -3.23 -11.31 17.93
C PHE A 432 -2.44 -10.71 19.12
N PRO A 433 -1.62 -9.67 18.90
CA PRO A 433 -1.34 -9.03 17.62
C PRO A 433 -0.41 -9.87 16.74
N ILE A 434 -0.60 -9.78 15.43
CA ILE A 434 0.23 -10.46 14.43
C ILE A 434 1.69 -9.98 14.61
N PRO A 435 2.70 -10.88 14.59
CA PRO A 435 4.09 -10.50 14.72
C PRO A 435 4.51 -9.44 13.69
N GLU A 436 5.40 -8.52 14.09
CA GLU A 436 6.05 -7.57 13.16
C GLU A 436 6.64 -8.33 11.96
N ASN A 437 6.50 -7.77 10.76
CA ASN A 437 6.94 -8.33 9.48
C ASN A 437 6.24 -9.63 9.03
N GLU A 438 5.32 -10.20 9.83
CA GLU A 438 4.51 -11.38 9.49
C GLU A 438 5.30 -12.51 8.78
N PRO A 439 6.35 -13.10 9.40
CA PRO A 439 7.05 -14.24 8.80
C PRO A 439 6.12 -15.47 8.71
N PRO A 440 6.32 -16.37 7.73
CA PRO A 440 5.58 -17.65 7.66
C PRO A 440 5.84 -18.51 8.90
N ASN A 441 4.84 -19.28 9.36
CA ASN A 441 5.02 -20.20 10.49
C ASN A 441 6.03 -21.31 10.17
N SER A 442 6.02 -21.78 8.92
CA SER A 442 7.02 -22.72 8.38
C SER A 442 8.47 -22.26 8.58
N VAL A 443 8.75 -20.95 8.48
CA VAL A 443 10.08 -20.36 8.75
C VAL A 443 10.42 -20.38 10.26
N MET A 444 9.40 -20.45 11.11
CA MET A 444 9.54 -20.40 12.56
C MET A 444 9.36 -21.76 13.24
N SER A 445 9.21 -22.83 12.44
CA SER A 445 8.95 -24.20 12.90
C SER A 445 10.21 -25.00 13.21
N GLU A 446 11.36 -24.52 12.76
CA GLU A 446 12.67 -25.10 13.03
C GLU A 446 13.66 -24.00 13.43
N SER A 447 14.75 -24.39 14.08
CA SER A 447 15.84 -23.49 14.45
C SER A 447 17.16 -24.22 14.46
N ILE A 448 18.26 -23.47 14.32
CA ILE A 448 19.57 -23.96 14.73
C ILE A 448 19.79 -23.61 16.21
N ALA A 449 20.28 -24.56 16.98
CA ALA A 449 20.69 -24.38 18.36
C ALA A 449 22.13 -24.82 18.54
N SER A 450 22.89 -24.10 19.36
CA SER A 450 24.25 -24.51 19.72
C SER A 450 24.19 -25.82 20.51
N SER A 451 25.10 -26.75 20.20
CA SER A 451 25.15 -28.08 20.81
C SER A 451 25.53 -28.04 22.30
N ASN A 452 26.12 -26.93 22.76
CA ASN A 452 26.54 -26.72 24.14
C ASN A 452 26.26 -25.27 24.58
N THR A 453 25.89 -25.08 25.84
CA THR A 453 25.70 -23.75 26.44
C THR A 453 26.98 -22.91 26.44
N SER A 454 28.17 -23.53 26.38
CA SER A 454 29.45 -22.81 26.37
C SER A 454 29.90 -22.36 24.98
N THR A 455 29.22 -22.79 23.91
CA THR A 455 29.63 -22.49 22.52
C THR A 455 28.70 -21.45 21.88
N PRO A 456 29.24 -20.37 21.28
CA PRO A 456 28.43 -19.39 20.55
C PRO A 456 27.89 -19.97 19.23
N ILE A 457 26.79 -19.41 18.74
CA ILE A 457 26.46 -19.47 17.31
C ILE A 457 27.13 -18.28 16.64
N ILE A 458 27.93 -18.53 15.61
CA ILE A 458 28.59 -17.49 14.81
C ILE A 458 28.03 -17.57 13.40
N LEU A 459 27.44 -16.47 12.93
CA LEU A 459 26.89 -16.32 11.59
C LEU A 459 27.59 -15.16 10.91
N SER A 460 27.74 -15.25 9.59
CA SER A 460 28.36 -14.20 8.79
C SER A 460 27.38 -13.61 7.80
N VAL A 461 27.44 -12.30 7.61
CA VAL A 461 26.73 -11.57 6.57
C VAL A 461 27.75 -10.94 5.65
N ASP A 462 27.74 -11.34 4.38
CA ASP A 462 28.59 -10.72 3.36
C ASP A 462 27.91 -9.42 2.89
N LEU A 463 28.56 -8.28 3.12
CA LEU A 463 28.03 -6.96 2.75
C LEU A 463 28.33 -6.63 1.29
N PRO A 464 27.46 -5.85 0.61
CA PRO A 464 27.74 -5.35 -0.72
C PRO A 464 28.98 -4.44 -0.71
N THR A 465 29.98 -4.73 -1.55
CA THR A 465 31.29 -4.05 -1.53
C THR A 465 31.31 -2.69 -2.24
N ASN A 466 30.28 -2.38 -3.03
CA ASN A 466 30.20 -1.18 -3.88
C ASN A 466 29.20 -0.14 -3.34
N GLN A 467 29.01 -0.08 -2.02
CA GLN A 467 28.17 0.91 -1.33
C GLN A 467 29.00 1.82 -0.43
N VAL A 468 28.42 2.97 -0.05
CA VAL A 468 29.02 3.93 0.89
C VAL A 468 29.40 3.21 2.19
N THR A 469 30.62 3.44 2.69
CA THR A 469 31.12 2.84 3.93
C THR A 469 31.34 3.95 4.97
N PRO A 470 30.87 3.80 6.23
CA PRO A 470 30.09 2.66 6.74
C PRO A 470 28.68 2.58 6.14
N GLN A 471 28.17 1.36 6.00
CA GLN A 471 26.79 1.11 5.56
C GLN A 471 25.83 1.21 6.74
N THR A 472 24.59 1.60 6.46
CA THR A 472 23.50 1.59 7.44
C THR A 472 22.65 0.34 7.23
N ALA A 473 22.75 -0.62 8.15
CA ALA A 473 22.05 -1.90 8.07
C ALA A 473 20.83 -1.96 9.00
N TYR A 474 19.84 -2.74 8.57
CA TYR A 474 18.63 -3.11 9.30
C TYR A 474 18.66 -4.62 9.53
N PHE A 475 18.69 -5.05 10.79
CA PHE A 475 18.71 -6.46 11.16
C PHE A 475 17.41 -6.88 11.82
N VAL A 476 16.91 -8.06 11.47
CA VAL A 476 15.81 -8.72 12.16
C VAL A 476 16.26 -10.12 12.57
N PHE A 477 16.12 -10.42 13.85
CA PHE A 477 16.38 -11.76 14.39
C PHE A 477 15.09 -12.38 14.89
N TYR A 478 14.84 -13.61 14.47
CA TYR A 478 13.67 -14.37 14.88
C TYR A 478 14.10 -15.53 15.76
N VAL A 479 13.53 -15.61 16.96
CA VAL A 479 13.83 -16.62 17.97
C VAL A 479 12.53 -17.24 18.46
N THR A 480 12.37 -18.54 18.20
CA THR A 480 11.28 -19.36 18.75
C THR A 480 11.88 -20.46 19.62
N GLU A 481 11.26 -20.73 20.77
CA GLU A 481 11.75 -21.79 21.67
C GLU A 481 11.39 -23.21 21.16
N GLN A 482 12.20 -24.19 21.57
CA GLN A 482 12.04 -25.59 21.22
C GLN A 482 10.79 -26.22 21.85
N VAL A 483 10.18 -27.19 21.14
CA VAL A 483 8.93 -27.86 21.57
C VAL A 483 9.07 -28.53 22.94
N LYS A 484 10.24 -29.12 23.22
CA LYS A 484 10.53 -29.85 24.47
C LYS A 484 11.75 -29.29 25.15
N ARG A 485 11.56 -28.50 26.21
CA ARG A 485 12.67 -28.10 27.11
C ARG A 485 13.05 -29.26 28.05
N PRO A 486 14.33 -29.40 28.44
CA PRO A 486 14.75 -30.41 29.41
C PRO A 486 14.01 -30.28 30.75
N SER A 487 13.83 -29.06 31.23
CA SER A 487 13.03 -28.70 32.40
C SER A 487 12.09 -27.52 32.10
N SER A 488 10.94 -27.47 32.76
CA SER A 488 10.01 -26.32 32.67
C SER A 488 10.61 -25.02 33.20
N ASN A 489 11.59 -25.13 34.11
CA ASN A 489 12.29 -24.00 34.72
C ASN A 489 13.48 -23.51 33.88
N ASP A 490 13.84 -24.23 32.81
CA ASP A 490 14.97 -23.86 31.98
C ASP A 490 14.69 -22.57 31.21
N THR A 491 15.62 -21.64 31.22
CA THR A 491 15.49 -20.35 30.52
C THR A 491 16.47 -20.30 29.36
N ARG A 492 16.02 -19.74 28.23
CA ARG A 492 16.90 -19.38 27.13
C ARG A 492 16.91 -17.88 26.95
N ILE A 493 18.03 -17.28 27.32
CA ILE A 493 18.26 -15.84 27.22
C ILE A 493 19.53 -15.66 26.40
N ILE A 494 19.42 -14.91 25.31
CA ILE A 494 20.43 -14.83 24.26
C ILE A 494 20.90 -13.39 24.17
N ASP A 495 22.22 -13.19 24.31
CA ASP A 495 22.85 -11.93 23.97
C ASP A 495 23.27 -11.94 22.50
N ILE A 496 22.86 -10.91 21.77
CA ILE A 496 23.14 -10.72 20.35
C ILE A 496 24.26 -9.69 20.20
N TYR A 497 25.34 -10.09 19.55
CA TYR A 497 26.48 -9.24 19.22
C TYR A 497 26.57 -9.05 17.72
N ILE A 498 26.87 -7.82 17.29
CA ILE A 498 27.21 -7.49 15.91
C ILE A 498 28.61 -6.88 15.93
N ASP A 499 29.55 -7.53 15.24
CA ASP A 499 30.99 -7.20 15.22
C ASP A 499 31.58 -7.03 16.63
N GLY A 500 31.29 -8.00 17.49
CA GLY A 500 31.80 -8.04 18.87
C GLY A 500 31.15 -7.05 19.84
N ARG A 501 30.20 -6.22 19.39
CA ARG A 501 29.45 -5.29 20.25
C ARG A 501 28.09 -5.86 20.60
N LYS A 502 27.79 -6.00 21.90
CA LYS A 502 26.45 -6.39 22.38
C LYS A 502 25.43 -5.35 21.92
N ARG A 503 24.39 -5.80 21.23
CA ARG A 503 23.31 -4.94 20.72
C ARG A 503 21.99 -5.14 21.45
N TYR A 504 21.69 -6.39 21.83
CA TYR A 504 20.40 -6.73 22.42
C TYR A 504 20.50 -8.00 23.27
N THR A 505 19.55 -8.17 24.17
CA THR A 505 19.32 -9.42 24.92
C THR A 505 17.86 -9.83 24.74
N VAL A 506 17.62 -11.06 24.26
CA VAL A 506 16.27 -11.59 24.04
C VAL A 506 16.06 -12.86 24.83
N ALA A 507 14.91 -12.98 25.49
CA ALA A 507 14.48 -14.22 26.13
C ALA A 507 13.51 -14.96 25.20
N ALA A 508 13.82 -16.20 24.85
CA ALA A 508 12.91 -17.05 24.09
C ALA A 508 11.75 -17.49 24.98
N GLU A 509 10.55 -17.59 24.39
CA GLU A 509 9.35 -18.03 25.08
C GLU A 509 8.72 -19.20 24.31
N VAL A 510 8.22 -20.20 25.03
CA VAL A 510 7.47 -21.31 24.42
C VAL A 510 6.18 -20.77 23.82
N ASN A 511 5.79 -21.27 22.65
CA ASN A 511 4.61 -20.86 21.89
C ASN A 511 4.62 -19.39 21.45
N LYS A 512 5.78 -18.75 21.39
CA LYS A 512 5.91 -17.38 20.89
C LYS A 512 7.13 -17.22 20.00
N CYS A 513 6.93 -16.59 18.85
CA CYS A 513 8.02 -16.07 18.05
C CYS A 513 8.43 -14.70 18.61
N LYS A 514 9.67 -14.57 19.07
CA LYS A 514 10.27 -13.29 19.43
C LYS A 514 11.04 -12.72 18.26
N LEU A 515 10.71 -11.50 17.90
CA LEU A 515 11.40 -10.71 16.89
C LEU A 515 12.22 -9.62 17.56
N VAL A 516 13.45 -9.43 17.09
CA VAL A 516 14.33 -8.32 17.47
C VAL A 516 14.71 -7.55 16.22
N THR A 517 14.19 -6.33 16.09
CA THR A 517 14.60 -5.38 15.05
C THR A 517 15.68 -4.45 15.59
N LEU A 518 16.81 -4.36 14.88
CA LEU A 518 17.89 -3.41 15.17
C LEU A 518 18.12 -2.50 13.97
N TYR A 519 17.82 -1.21 14.15
CA TYR A 519 18.03 -0.17 13.15
C TYR A 519 18.12 1.22 13.80
N PRO A 520 18.99 2.13 13.33
CA PRO A 520 20.07 1.91 12.37
C PRO A 520 21.28 1.22 12.99
N VAL A 521 21.92 0.29 12.26
CA VAL A 521 23.19 -0.33 12.66
C VAL A 521 24.28 0.02 11.66
N SER A 522 25.27 0.80 12.09
CA SER A 522 26.46 1.09 11.29
C SER A 522 27.37 -0.14 11.22
N VAL A 523 27.68 -0.58 9.99
CA VAL A 523 28.50 -1.77 9.69
C VAL A 523 29.57 -1.46 8.66
N VAL A 524 30.70 -2.17 8.71
CA VAL A 524 31.84 -2.01 7.81
C VAL A 524 32.16 -3.36 7.17
N GLY A 525 32.26 -3.38 5.84
CA GLY A 525 32.48 -4.60 5.06
C GLY A 525 33.92 -5.12 5.08
N PRO A 526 34.17 -6.26 4.40
CA PRO A 526 33.23 -6.97 3.52
C PRO A 526 32.31 -7.97 4.24
N LYS A 527 32.56 -8.26 5.53
CA LYS A 527 31.77 -9.23 6.32
C LYS A 527 31.42 -8.68 7.68
N VAL A 528 30.20 -8.95 8.12
CA VAL A 528 29.71 -8.66 9.48
C VAL A 528 29.54 -9.98 10.22
N ASN A 529 30.07 -10.04 11.43
CA ASN A 529 29.93 -11.21 12.30
C ASN A 529 28.78 -11.01 13.28
N ILE A 530 27.85 -11.95 13.28
CA ILE A 530 26.76 -12.05 14.24
C ILE A 530 27.10 -13.17 15.22
N THR A 531 27.18 -12.83 16.50
CA THR A 531 27.47 -13.81 17.56
C THR A 531 26.30 -13.88 18.52
N LEU A 532 25.75 -15.08 18.71
CA LEU A 532 24.72 -15.37 19.70
C LEU A 532 25.35 -16.20 20.82
N VAL A 533 25.27 -15.70 22.05
CA VAL A 533 25.76 -16.39 23.25
C VAL A 533 24.65 -16.47 24.30
N PRO A 534 24.67 -17.47 25.20
CA PRO A 534 23.76 -17.45 26.33
C PRO A 534 24.14 -16.31 27.27
N ALA A 535 23.15 -15.56 27.73
CA ALA A 535 23.33 -14.59 28.81
C ALA A 535 23.61 -15.31 30.13
N ASN A 536 24.19 -14.60 31.11
CA ASN A 536 24.58 -15.19 32.41
C ASN A 536 23.45 -15.91 33.15
N SER A 537 22.19 -15.52 32.93
CA SER A 537 20.99 -16.11 33.55
C SER A 537 20.30 -17.18 32.69
N SER A 538 20.88 -17.55 31.54
CA SER A 538 20.37 -18.59 30.64
C SER A 538 20.86 -19.96 31.09
N THR A 539 19.95 -20.94 31.20
CA THR A 539 20.33 -22.35 31.44
C THR A 539 20.46 -23.14 30.13
N LEU A 540 19.88 -22.63 29.04
CA LEU A 540 19.92 -23.25 27.72
C LEU A 540 20.86 -22.53 26.76
N ALA A 541 21.31 -23.28 25.74
CA ALA A 541 22.23 -22.79 24.71
C ALA A 541 21.56 -21.72 23.81
N PRO A 542 22.29 -20.89 23.07
CA PRO A 542 21.67 -19.96 22.12
C PRO A 542 21.01 -20.70 20.95
N MET A 543 20.00 -20.08 20.34
CA MET A 543 19.33 -20.59 19.14
C MET A 543 18.78 -19.45 18.28
N ILE A 544 18.49 -19.74 17.00
CA ILE A 544 17.87 -18.80 16.07
C ILE A 544 17.06 -19.55 15.02
N SER A 545 15.89 -19.02 14.70
CA SER A 545 14.96 -19.61 13.72
C SER A 545 15.15 -18.97 12.34
N ALA A 546 15.26 -17.65 12.29
CA ALA A 546 15.40 -16.93 11.03
C ALA A 546 16.11 -15.58 11.21
N MET A 547 16.57 -15.01 10.10
CA MET A 547 17.21 -13.69 10.09
C MET A 547 16.94 -12.96 8.77
N GLU A 548 16.67 -11.67 8.87
CA GLU A 548 16.65 -10.75 7.72
C GLU A 548 17.68 -9.65 7.92
N VAL A 549 18.39 -9.30 6.84
CA VAL A 549 19.34 -8.20 6.83
C VAL A 549 19.14 -7.38 5.57
N PHE A 550 18.99 -6.07 5.73
CA PHE A 550 18.91 -5.11 4.64
C PHE A 550 19.98 -4.04 4.80
N SER A 551 20.44 -3.48 3.68
CA SER A 551 21.25 -2.27 3.64
C SER A 551 20.42 -1.10 3.13
N ARG A 552 20.47 0.05 3.82
CA ARG A 552 19.88 1.29 3.35
C ARG A 552 20.74 1.86 2.22
N ILE A 553 20.09 2.22 1.13
CA ILE A 553 20.74 2.82 -0.03
C ILE A 553 20.84 4.32 0.19
N ASP A 554 22.03 4.76 0.58
CA ASP A 554 22.40 6.16 0.72
C ASP A 554 22.91 6.73 -0.61
N LEU A 555 22.68 8.02 -0.86
CA LEU A 555 23.21 8.70 -2.04
C LEU A 555 24.73 8.80 -1.94
N ASP A 556 25.45 8.39 -2.99
CA ASP A 556 26.89 8.62 -3.10
C ASP A 556 27.16 10.14 -3.24
N PRO A 557 27.88 10.78 -2.30
CA PRO A 557 28.23 12.19 -2.39
C PRO A 557 29.02 12.53 -3.67
N ALA A 558 29.69 11.56 -4.30
CA ALA A 558 30.57 11.77 -5.44
C ALA A 558 29.86 11.89 -6.80
N HIS A 559 28.54 11.67 -6.89
CA HIS A 559 27.75 11.73 -8.14
C HIS A 559 26.58 12.73 -8.09
N GLY A 560 26.69 13.76 -7.25
CA GLY A 560 25.92 14.99 -7.43
C GLY A 560 26.40 15.71 -8.69
N ASN A 561 25.73 15.49 -9.82
CA ASN A 561 26.12 16.06 -11.10
C ASN A 561 26.25 17.59 -11.01
N ASN A 562 27.40 18.07 -11.46
CA ASN A 562 27.65 19.44 -11.87
C ASN A 562 26.64 19.83 -12.97
N THR A 563 25.52 20.43 -12.59
CA THR A 563 24.83 21.38 -13.45
C THR A 563 25.33 22.77 -13.10
N THR A 564 26.10 23.34 -14.02
CA THR A 564 26.54 24.73 -13.99
C THR A 564 25.35 25.67 -13.89
N GLY A 565 25.18 26.28 -12.72
CA GLY A 565 24.36 27.47 -12.47
C GLY A 565 25.04 28.26 -11.34
N GLY A 566 25.52 29.46 -11.66
CA GLY A 566 26.54 30.19 -10.91
C GLY A 566 26.29 30.40 -9.42
N THR A 567 27.40 30.30 -8.67
CA THR A 567 27.74 31.06 -7.45
C THR A 567 26.59 31.62 -6.60
N GLN A 568 26.37 30.99 -5.45
CA GLN A 568 26.50 31.67 -4.15
C GLN A 568 26.67 30.62 -3.02
N ASN A 569 27.92 30.40 -2.63
CA ASN A 569 28.24 29.84 -1.31
C ASN A 569 27.91 30.89 -0.26
N ARG A 570 27.10 30.55 0.75
CA ARG A 570 27.33 30.93 2.16
C ARG A 570 26.36 30.20 3.11
N LEU A 571 26.95 29.28 3.88
CA LEU A 571 26.74 29.06 5.32
C LEU A 571 25.30 28.96 5.82
N ILE A 572 24.81 27.73 5.95
CA ILE A 572 23.75 27.38 6.90
C ILE A 572 24.40 27.31 8.28
N SER A 573 24.24 28.37 9.05
CA SER A 573 24.37 28.37 10.51
C SER A 573 23.44 29.44 11.04
N SER A 574 22.59 29.05 12.00
CA SER A 574 21.86 29.95 12.90
C SER A 574 20.59 30.61 12.35
N TYR A 575 19.47 29.87 12.28
CA TYR A 575 18.11 30.43 12.41
C TYR A 575 17.19 29.43 13.13
N PHE A 576 17.59 29.05 14.35
CA PHE A 576 16.65 28.77 15.43
C PHE A 576 16.57 30.08 16.22
N ILE A 577 15.36 30.51 16.62
CA ILE A 577 15.00 31.79 17.25
C ILE A 577 14.62 32.89 16.23
N LEU A 578 13.33 32.94 15.85
CA LEU A 578 12.49 34.16 15.69
C LEU A 578 11.18 33.86 14.93
N ILE A 579 10.30 33.06 15.51
CA ILE A 579 8.85 33.15 15.23
C ILE A 579 8.11 33.05 16.57
N LEU A 580 8.24 34.12 17.36
CA LEU A 580 7.42 34.44 18.53
C LEU A 580 7.01 35.92 18.53
N ALA A 581 7.00 36.57 17.36
CA ALA A 581 6.74 38.02 17.24
C ALA A 581 5.84 38.40 16.05
N VAL A 582 4.79 37.61 15.78
CA VAL A 582 3.70 37.99 14.85
C VAL A 582 2.31 37.81 15.48
N ILE A 583 2.24 37.68 16.81
CA ILE A 583 1.00 37.84 17.59
C ILE A 583 1.16 39.06 18.49
N ALA A 584 1.26 40.24 17.86
CA ALA A 584 1.05 41.56 18.44
C ALA A 584 1.41 42.60 17.37
N LEU A 585 0.50 42.90 16.44
CA LEU A 585 0.39 44.15 15.67
C LEU A 585 -0.55 44.00 14.44
N ILE A 586 -1.75 43.44 14.62
CA ILE A 586 -2.92 43.82 13.79
C ILE A 586 -4.12 43.82 14.72
N ASN A 587 -4.17 44.84 15.59
CA ASN A 587 -5.34 45.19 16.39
C ASN A 587 -5.25 46.69 16.69
N THR A 588 -5.42 47.53 15.66
CA THR A 588 -5.76 48.96 15.76
C THR A 588 -5.92 49.59 14.36
N GLN A 589 -7.12 49.47 13.78
CA GLN A 589 -7.97 50.57 13.29
C GLN A 589 -9.18 50.02 12.54
#